data_AF-A0A3M8EFS1-F1
#
_entry.id   AF-A0A3M8EFS1-F1
#
_cell.length_a   1.000
_cell.length_b   1.000
_cell.length_c   1.000
_cell.angle_alpha   90.00
_cell.angle_beta   90.00
_cell.angle_gamma   90.00
#
_symmetry.space_group_name_H-M   'P 1'
#
loop_
_entity.id
_entity.type
_entity.pdbx_description
1 polymer ?
#
loop_
_entity_poly.entity_id
_entity_poly.type
_entity_poly.pdbx_seq_one_letter_code
_entity_poly.pdbx_strand_id
1 'polypeptide(L)'
;MDKVQKSLPINDKAAQRLKQKGFIEGRKPNYFISSQIARITDKKAQYTRNKGLDTELLKSFILRHIDIHGYATRKEIDELLMDKMPDYLDEKQRKKRIENILQDMRNDTIKNIGSRKVPKWVKKKD
;
A
#
# COMPACT_ATOMS: atom_id res chain seq x y z
N MET A 1 17.18 -4.24 -17.03
CA MET A 1 17.07 -3.01 -16.21
C MET A 1 16.13 -2.00 -16.86
N ASP A 2 16.33 -1.69 -18.14
CA ASP A 2 15.45 -0.81 -18.94
C ASP A 2 13.94 -1.14 -18.81
N LYS A 3 13.56 -2.43 -18.92
CA LYS A 3 12.18 -2.87 -18.74
C LYS A 3 11.57 -2.48 -17.39
N VAL A 4 12.30 -2.62 -16.27
CA VAL A 4 11.78 -2.26 -14.94
C VAL A 4 11.64 -0.74 -14.78
N GLN A 5 12.58 0.01 -15.35
CA GLN A 5 12.49 1.48 -15.37
C GLN A 5 11.29 1.98 -16.18
N LYS A 6 10.83 1.20 -17.15
CA LYS A 6 9.65 1.43 -17.99
C LYS A 6 8.38 0.72 -17.46
N SER A 7 8.42 0.15 -16.25
CA SER A 7 7.32 -0.63 -15.66
C SER A 7 6.81 -1.78 -16.56
N LEU A 8 7.69 -2.35 -17.39
CA LEU A 8 7.40 -3.45 -18.28
C LEU A 8 7.63 -4.81 -17.61
N PRO A 9 6.84 -5.85 -17.96
CA PRO A 9 7.05 -7.20 -17.46
C PRO A 9 8.47 -7.71 -17.75
N ILE A 10 9.05 -8.36 -16.74
CA ILE A 10 10.32 -9.08 -16.86
C ILE A 10 10.09 -10.55 -16.52
N ASN A 11 10.81 -11.45 -17.20
CA ASN A 11 10.73 -12.87 -16.90
C ASN A 11 11.34 -13.19 -15.52
N ASP A 12 10.96 -14.33 -14.95
CA ASP A 12 11.31 -14.67 -13.56
C ASP A 12 12.83 -14.83 -13.35
N LYS A 13 13.55 -15.40 -14.32
CA LYS A 13 15.02 -15.53 -14.28
C LYS A 13 15.70 -14.16 -14.24
N ALA A 14 15.22 -13.19 -15.03
CA ALA A 14 15.75 -11.83 -15.03
C ALA A 14 15.42 -11.09 -13.73
N ALA A 15 14.19 -11.25 -13.22
CA ALA A 15 13.77 -10.67 -11.94
C ALA A 15 14.62 -11.19 -10.78
N GLN A 16 14.87 -12.50 -10.74
CA GLN A 16 15.70 -13.12 -9.72
C GLN A 16 17.14 -12.59 -9.76
N ARG A 17 17.76 -12.52 -10.94
CA ARG A 17 19.11 -11.96 -11.10
C ARG A 17 19.18 -10.49 -10.67
N LEU A 18 18.18 -9.68 -11.02
CA LEU A 18 18.12 -8.26 -10.65
C LEU A 18 17.89 -8.08 -9.14
N LYS A 19 17.08 -8.93 -8.51
CA LYS A 19 16.89 -8.95 -7.06
C LYS A 19 18.16 -9.34 -6.32
N GLN A 20 18.85 -10.39 -6.77
CA GLN A 20 20.12 -10.84 -6.17
C GLN A 20 21.19 -9.75 -6.22
N LYS A 21 21.20 -8.94 -7.28
CA LYS A 21 22.07 -7.77 -7.42
C LYS A 21 21.62 -6.55 -6.62
N GLY A 22 20.47 -6.61 -5.92
CA GLY A 22 19.91 -5.48 -5.19
C GLY A 22 19.42 -4.32 -6.08
N PHE A 23 19.17 -4.57 -7.36
CA PHE A 23 18.80 -3.51 -8.32
C PHE A 23 17.30 -3.22 -8.34
N ILE A 24 16.49 -4.18 -7.90
CA ILE A 24 15.03 -4.07 -7.87
C ILE A 24 14.46 -4.58 -6.55
N GLU A 25 13.35 -4.00 -6.15
CA GLU A 25 12.50 -4.42 -5.04
C GLU A 25 11.11 -4.84 -5.57
N GLY A 26 10.19 -5.23 -4.68
CA GLY A 26 8.84 -5.66 -5.05
C GLY A 26 8.68 -7.17 -5.26
N ARG A 27 7.56 -7.59 -5.82
CA ARG A 27 7.19 -9.01 -6.03
C ARG A 27 6.42 -9.13 -7.33
N LYS A 28 6.49 -10.29 -8.01
CA LYS A 28 5.74 -10.55 -9.24
C LYS A 28 4.24 -10.18 -9.07
N PRO A 29 3.61 -9.54 -10.06
CA PRO A 29 4.19 -9.03 -11.31
C PRO A 29 4.91 -7.67 -11.18
N ASN A 30 4.84 -7.02 -10.01
CA ASN A 30 5.22 -5.62 -9.84
C ASN A 30 6.58 -5.46 -9.15
N TYR A 31 7.59 -5.18 -9.98
CA TYR A 31 8.94 -4.85 -9.55
C TYR A 31 9.20 -3.37 -9.78
N PHE A 32 9.99 -2.75 -8.90
CA PHE A 32 10.44 -1.37 -9.04
C PHE A 32 11.92 -1.27 -8.71
N ILE A 33 12.58 -0.19 -9.15
CA ILE A 33 14.01 0.01 -8.91
C ILE A 33 14.32 0.20 -7.42
N SER A 34 15.45 -0.32 -6.95
CA SER A 34 15.89 -0.13 -5.57
C SER A 34 16.34 1.31 -5.29
N SER A 35 16.52 1.65 -4.01
CA SER A 35 17.03 2.97 -3.58
C SER A 35 18.36 3.33 -4.24
N GLN A 36 19.28 2.36 -4.36
CA GLN A 36 20.58 2.54 -5.01
C GLN A 36 20.41 2.94 -6.47
N ILE A 37 19.57 2.22 -7.22
CA ILE A 37 19.32 2.51 -8.64
C ILE A 37 18.59 3.84 -8.78
N ALA A 38 17.64 4.14 -7.90
CA ALA A 38 16.92 5.40 -7.91
C ALA A 38 17.84 6.61 -7.67
N ARG A 39 18.87 6.46 -6.82
CA ARG A 39 19.86 7.51 -6.56
C ARG A 39 20.70 7.85 -7.79
N ILE A 40 21.13 6.84 -8.55
CA ILE A 40 21.99 7.02 -9.73
C ILE A 40 21.22 7.35 -11.02
N THR A 41 19.89 7.20 -11.02
CA THR A 41 19.02 7.48 -12.17
C THR A 41 18.10 8.68 -11.95
N ASP A 42 18.35 9.48 -10.91
CA ASP A 42 17.54 10.63 -10.49
C ASP A 42 16.03 10.33 -10.33
N LYS A 43 15.72 9.14 -9.80
CA LYS A 43 14.35 8.63 -9.59
C LYS A 43 13.99 8.50 -8.11
N LYS A 44 14.63 9.27 -7.23
CA LYS A 44 14.47 9.18 -5.75
C LYS A 44 13.02 9.38 -5.29
N ALA A 45 12.31 10.34 -5.88
CA ALA A 45 10.89 10.57 -5.57
C ALA A 45 10.00 9.39 -5.99
N GLN A 46 10.25 8.82 -7.18
CA GLN A 46 9.55 7.63 -7.66
C GLN A 46 9.83 6.42 -6.77
N TYR A 47 11.07 6.27 -6.29
CA TYR A 47 11.40 5.24 -5.30
C TYR A 47 10.57 5.39 -4.03
N THR A 48 10.49 6.60 -3.48
CA THR A 48 9.72 6.86 -2.25
C THR A 48 8.24 6.51 -2.43
N ARG A 49 7.64 6.93 -3.55
CA ARG A 49 6.26 6.56 -3.91
C ARG A 49 6.08 5.05 -4.04
N ASN A 50 7.00 4.35 -4.69
CA ASN A 50 6.95 2.90 -4.82
C ASN A 50 7.23 2.16 -3.50
N LYS A 51 8.09 2.69 -2.63
CA LYS A 51 8.30 2.10 -1.31
C LYS A 51 7.01 2.18 -0.49
N GLY A 52 6.26 3.26 -0.68
CA GLY A 52 4.98 3.51 -0.04
C GLY A 52 5.12 3.98 1.40
N LEU A 53 4.00 4.40 1.97
CA LEU A 53 3.91 4.73 3.38
C LEU A 53 3.95 3.48 4.26
N ASP A 54 4.43 3.67 5.48
CA ASP A 54 4.37 2.65 6.52
C ASP A 54 2.92 2.29 6.87
N THR A 55 2.69 1.03 7.21
CA THR A 55 1.35 0.53 7.54
C THR A 55 0.78 1.24 8.77
N GLU A 56 1.58 1.53 9.80
CA GLU A 56 1.12 2.23 11.01
C GLU A 56 0.71 3.67 10.70
N LEU A 57 1.40 4.34 9.77
CA LEU A 57 0.99 5.66 9.30
C LEU A 57 -0.38 5.62 8.60
N LEU A 58 -0.63 4.61 7.76
CA LEU A 58 -1.92 4.43 7.09
C LEU A 58 -3.05 4.12 8.09
N LYS A 59 -2.78 3.26 9.09
CA LYS A 59 -3.71 3.00 10.20
C LYS A 59 -4.04 4.28 10.97
N SER A 60 -3.04 5.13 11.21
CA SER A 60 -3.23 6.40 11.93
C SER A 60 -4.20 7.35 11.23
N PHE A 61 -4.23 7.36 9.89
CA PHE A 61 -5.20 8.14 9.13
C PHE A 61 -6.63 7.63 9.35
N ILE A 62 -6.82 6.30 9.34
CA ILE A 62 -8.13 5.69 9.62
C ILE A 62 -8.57 6.04 11.05
N LEU A 63 -7.69 5.89 12.04
CA LEU A 63 -8.01 6.18 13.43
C LEU A 63 -8.35 7.66 13.63
N ARG A 64 -7.58 8.58 13.03
CA ARG A 64 -7.85 10.01 13.07
C ARG A 64 -9.21 10.35 12.44
N HIS A 65 -9.57 9.74 11.32
CA HIS A 65 -10.89 9.93 10.70
C HIS A 65 -12.01 9.47 11.64
N ILE A 66 -11.85 8.31 12.28
CA ILE A 66 -12.82 7.79 13.25
C ILE A 66 -12.91 8.69 14.49
N ASP A 67 -11.80 9.26 14.96
CA ASP A 67 -11.82 10.19 16.11
C ASP A 67 -12.60 11.46 15.81
N ILE A 68 -12.47 12.00 14.60
CA ILE A 68 -13.13 13.24 14.20
C ILE A 68 -14.62 13.00 13.90
N HIS A 69 -14.96 11.88 13.25
CA HIS A 69 -16.30 11.64 12.70
C HIS A 69 -17.10 10.55 13.43
N GLY A 70 -16.51 9.90 14.43
CA GLY A 70 -17.10 8.80 15.20
C GLY A 70 -17.05 7.43 14.50
N TYR A 71 -17.05 7.39 13.16
CA TYR A 71 -16.93 6.16 12.38
C TYR A 71 -16.28 6.40 11.00
N ALA A 72 -15.93 5.30 10.32
CA ALA A 72 -15.49 5.31 8.93
C ALA A 72 -16.19 4.22 8.11
N THR A 73 -16.73 4.58 6.95
CA THR A 73 -17.25 3.65 5.94
C THR A 73 -16.15 3.11 5.05
N ARG A 74 -16.41 2.01 4.33
CA ARG A 74 -15.45 1.50 3.33
C ARG A 74 -15.12 2.55 2.26
N LYS A 75 -16.11 3.32 1.80
CA LYS A 75 -15.94 4.34 0.77
C LYS A 75 -15.00 5.45 1.22
N GLU A 76 -15.23 6.01 2.41
CA GLU A 76 -14.38 7.08 2.97
C GLU A 76 -12.94 6.59 3.20
N ILE A 77 -12.76 5.34 3.63
CA ILE A 77 -11.41 4.75 3.81
C ILE A 77 -10.70 4.58 2.46
N ASP A 78 -11.42 4.13 1.43
CA ASP A 78 -10.84 4.04 0.08
C ASP A 78 -10.46 5.44 -0.43
N GLU A 79 -11.34 6.45 -0.28
CA GLU A 79 -11.05 7.85 -0.64
C GLU A 79 -9.83 8.41 0.10
N LEU A 80 -9.68 8.08 1.39
CA LEU A 80 -8.58 8.56 2.24
C LEU A 80 -7.22 7.95 1.88
N LEU A 81 -7.19 6.70 1.41
CA LEU A 81 -5.95 5.93 1.31
C LEU A 81 -5.53 5.56 -0.11
N MET A 82 -6.42 5.59 -1.10
CA MET A 82 -6.12 5.10 -2.45
C MET A 82 -4.99 5.86 -3.16
N ASP A 83 -4.87 7.17 -2.94
CA ASP A 83 -3.81 8.03 -3.46
C ASP A 83 -2.48 7.87 -2.69
N LYS A 84 -2.54 7.29 -1.49
CA LYS A 84 -1.38 7.05 -0.60
C LYS A 84 -0.74 5.69 -0.81
N MET A 85 -1.36 4.84 -1.63
CA MET A 85 -0.82 3.52 -1.95
C MET A 85 0.34 3.61 -2.94
N PRO A 86 1.29 2.64 -2.89
CA PRO A 86 2.38 2.60 -3.85
C PRO A 86 1.96 2.63 -5.30
N ASP A 87 2.69 3.40 -6.12
CA ASP A 87 2.41 3.56 -7.56
C ASP A 87 2.47 2.24 -8.34
N TYR A 88 3.31 1.30 -7.91
CA TYR A 88 3.42 -0.01 -8.55
C TYR A 88 2.20 -0.92 -8.36
N LEU A 89 1.26 -0.56 -7.47
CA LEU A 89 0.04 -1.33 -7.24
C LEU A 89 -1.07 -0.86 -8.17
N ASP A 90 -1.72 -1.82 -8.82
CA ASP A 90 -2.98 -1.57 -9.52
C ASP A 90 -4.14 -1.33 -8.53
N GLU A 91 -5.26 -0.82 -9.04
CA GLU A 91 -6.43 -0.46 -8.22
C GLU A 91 -6.93 -1.64 -7.36
N LYS A 92 -6.94 -2.86 -7.91
CA LYS A 92 -7.38 -4.06 -7.20
C LYS A 92 -6.43 -4.41 -6.06
N GLN A 93 -5.13 -4.31 -6.28
CA GLN A 93 -4.12 -4.55 -5.26
C GLN A 93 -4.13 -3.47 -4.18
N ARG A 94 -4.37 -2.21 -4.53
CA ARG A 94 -4.57 -1.11 -3.57
C ARG A 94 -5.76 -1.39 -2.67
N LYS A 95 -6.92 -1.71 -3.25
CA LYS A 95 -8.14 -2.10 -2.51
C LYS A 95 -7.91 -3.31 -1.61
N LYS A 96 -7.13 -4.30 -2.08
CA LYS A 96 -6.78 -5.48 -1.27
C LYS A 96 -5.86 -5.13 -0.11
N ARG A 97 -4.89 -4.24 -0.30
CA ARG A 97 -4.02 -3.76 0.78
C ARG A 97 -4.82 -3.01 1.84
N ILE A 98 -5.76 -2.15 1.43
CA ILE A 98 -6.68 -1.47 2.35
C ILE A 98 -7.51 -2.50 3.15
N GLU A 99 -8.05 -3.53 2.48
CA GLU A 99 -8.78 -4.60 3.15
C GLU A 99 -7.91 -5.31 4.20
N ASN A 100 -6.66 -5.65 3.86
CA ASN A 100 -5.74 -6.30 4.80
C ASN A 100 -5.43 -5.39 6.01
N ILE A 101 -5.27 -4.08 5.80
CA ILE A 101 -5.08 -3.12 6.89
C ILE A 101 -6.29 -3.13 7.82
N LEU A 102 -7.51 -3.11 7.27
CA LEU A 102 -8.74 -3.17 8.08
C LEU A 102 -8.90 -4.50 8.81
N GLN A 103 -8.51 -5.61 8.20
CA GLN A 103 -8.52 -6.93 8.83
C GLN A 103 -7.56 -6.96 10.02
N ASP A 104 -6.36 -6.42 9.87
CA ASP A 104 -5.36 -6.32 10.94
C ASP A 104 -5.88 -5.43 12.08
N MET A 105 -6.37 -4.23 11.75
CA MET A 105 -6.95 -3.31 12.75
C MET A 105 -8.17 -3.89 13.48
N ARG A 106 -8.97 -4.74 12.84
CA ARG A 106 -10.16 -5.35 13.45
C ARG A 106 -9.83 -6.19 14.68
N ASN A 107 -8.64 -6.77 14.75
CA ASN A 107 -8.23 -7.62 15.85
C ASN A 107 -8.02 -6.80 17.12
N ASP A 108 -7.46 -5.59 17.00
CA ASP A 108 -6.97 -4.86 18.18
C ASP A 108 -7.60 -3.47 18.35
N THR A 109 -7.86 -2.73 17.27
CA THR A 109 -8.14 -1.28 17.34
C THR A 109 -9.53 -0.86 16.91
N ILE A 110 -10.17 -1.55 15.96
CA ILE A 110 -11.49 -1.18 15.44
C ILE A 110 -12.48 -2.34 15.45
N LYS A 111 -13.77 -2.02 15.40
CA LYS A 111 -14.85 -3.01 15.21
C LYS A 111 -15.89 -2.50 14.22
N ASN A 112 -16.51 -3.42 13.48
CA ASN A 112 -17.60 -3.09 12.56
C ASN A 112 -18.93 -3.11 13.33
N ILE A 113 -19.65 -1.99 13.34
CA ILE A 113 -21.02 -1.88 13.90
C ILE A 113 -22.10 -1.86 12.81
N GLY A 114 -21.69 -1.87 11.54
CA GLY A 114 -22.57 -1.99 10.38
C GLY A 114 -22.73 -3.44 9.90
N SER A 115 -23.35 -3.59 8.72
CA SER A 115 -23.46 -4.92 8.09
C SER A 115 -22.14 -5.32 7.41
N ARG A 116 -22.04 -6.57 6.95
CA ARG A 116 -20.91 -7.01 6.12
C ARG A 116 -20.84 -6.28 4.77
N LYS A 117 -22.00 -5.93 4.19
CA LYS A 117 -22.09 -5.23 2.89
C LYS A 117 -21.83 -3.73 3.02
N VAL A 118 -22.22 -3.14 4.14
CA VAL A 118 -22.09 -1.71 4.42
C VAL A 118 -21.44 -1.55 5.80
N PRO A 119 -20.11 -1.74 5.88
CA PRO A 119 -19.40 -1.68 7.15
C PRO A 119 -19.32 -0.23 7.65
N LYS A 120 -19.42 -0.09 8.97
CA LYS A 120 -19.14 1.14 9.71
C LYS A 120 -18.14 0.81 10.81
N TRP A 121 -16.90 1.24 10.62
CA TRP A 121 -15.80 0.98 11.53
C TRP A 121 -15.74 2.04 12.61
N VAL A 122 -15.67 1.62 13.87
CA VAL A 122 -15.48 2.48 15.04
C VAL A 122 -14.31 1.96 15.84
N LYS A 123 -13.68 2.81 16.67
CA LYS A 123 -12.66 2.35 17.62
C LYS A 123 -13.28 1.36 18.60
N LYS A 124 -12.52 0.34 18.98
CA LYS A 124 -12.87 -0.45 20.17
C LYS A 124 -12.80 0.48 21.37
N LYS A 125 -13.73 0.29 22.30
CA LYS A 125 -13.59 0.91 23.62
C LYS A 125 -12.58 0.06 24.36
N ASP A 126 -11.66 0.71 25.06
CA ASP A 126 -10.80 0.05 26.06
C ASP A 126 -11.67 -0.63 27.13
#